data_AF-A0A6V7JAU6-F1
#
_entry.id   AF-A0A6V7JAU6-F1
#
_cell.length_a   1.000
_cell.length_b   1.000
_cell.length_c   1.000
_cell.angle_alpha   90.00
_cell.angle_beta   90.00
_cell.angle_gamma   90.00
#
_symmetry.space_group_name_H-M   'P 1'
#
loop_
_entity.id
_entity.type
_entity.pdbx_description
1 polymer ?
#
loop_
_entity_poly.entity_id
_entity_poly.type
_entity_poly.pdbx_seq_one_letter_code
_entity_poly.pdbx_strand_id
1 'polypeptide(L)' 'MVLMGVVTLLFFPICGLTAFHVVLIFRGRTTNEQVTGKFNGGYNPFSRGCMRNCCYTHFGPRYP' A
#
# COMPACT_ATOMS: atom_id res chain seq x y z
N MET A 1 30.88 -6.41 -9.50
CA MET A 1 30.77 -5.11 -8.80
C MET A 1 29.59 -4.28 -9.31
N VAL A 2 29.45 -4.04 -10.61
CA VAL A 2 28.33 -3.25 -11.17
C VAL A 2 26.95 -3.83 -10.80
N LEU A 3 26.72 -5.13 -10.99
CA LEU A 3 25.43 -5.77 -10.66
C LEU A 3 25.02 -5.57 -9.19
N MET A 4 25.95 -5.81 -8.26
CA MET A 4 25.71 -5.62 -6.83
C MET A 4 25.39 -4.16 -6.50
N GLY A 5 26.10 -3.21 -7.14
CA GLY A 5 25.81 -1.78 -6.99
C GLY A 5 24.40 -1.40 -7.45
N VAL A 6 23.98 -1.90 -8.61
CA VAL A 6 22.62 -1.64 -9.15
C VAL A 6 21.54 -2.26 -8.26
N VAL A 7 21.74 -3.49 -7.78
CA VAL A 7 20.78 -4.16 -6.87
C VAL A 7 20.61 -3.35 -5.58
N THR A 8 21.71 -2.94 -4.95
CA THR A 8 21.65 -2.15 -3.71
C THR A 8 20.99 -0.79 -3.93
N LEU A 9 21.31 -0.11 -5.04
CA LEU A 9 20.69 1.18 -5.38
C LEU A 9 19.18 1.08 -5.55
N LEU A 10 18.70 0.03 -6.24
CA LEU A 10 17.27 -0.18 -6.47
C LEU A 10 16.54 -0.72 -5.24
N PHE A 11 17.23 -1.43 -4.35
CA PHE A 11 16.64 -2.00 -3.14
C PHE A 11 16.03 -0.92 -2.24
N PHE A 12 16.72 0.20 -2.02
CA PHE A 12 16.25 1.29 -1.17
C PHE A 12 14.87 1.86 -1.60
N PRO A 13 14.67 2.32 -2.85
CA PRO A 13 13.37 2.82 -3.29
C PRO A 13 12.29 1.72 -3.34
N ILE A 14 12.67 0.47 -3.67
CA ILE A 14 11.73 -0.66 -3.65
C ILE A 14 11.19 -0.88 -2.24
N CYS A 15 12.05 -0.94 -1.22
CA CYS A 15 11.63 -1.10 0.18
C CYS A 15 10.70 0.03 0.63
N GLY A 16 11.02 1.29 0.27
CA GLY A 16 10.18 2.43 0.60
C GLY A 16 8.79 2.34 -0.03
N LEU A 17 8.72 1.99 -1.31
CA LEU A 17 7.46 1.82 -2.04
C LEU A 17 6.65 0.65 -1.48
N THR A 18 7.28 -0.49 -1.19
CA THR A 18 6.61 -1.64 -0.57
C THR A 18 6.02 -1.27 0.78
N ALA A 19 6.79 -0.62 1.66
CA ALA A 19 6.30 -0.18 2.96
C ALA A 19 5.12 0.79 2.84
N PHE A 20 5.21 1.75 1.91
CA PHE A 20 4.13 2.67 1.61
C PHE A 20 2.84 1.93 1.21
N HIS A 21 2.93 0.98 0.28
CA HIS A 21 1.76 0.20 -0.14
C HIS A 21 1.21 -0.72 0.94
N VAL A 22 2.06 -1.30 1.80
CA VAL A 22 1.62 -2.09 2.95
C VAL A 22 0.77 -1.24 3.89
N VAL A 23 1.17 0.00 4.16
CA VAL A 23 0.36 0.95 4.96
C VAL A 23 -0.97 1.27 4.28
N LEU A 24 -0.98 1.44 2.96
CA LEU A 24 -2.22 1.67 2.20
C LEU A 24 -3.20 0.51 2.31
N ILE A 25 -2.71 -0.74 2.19
CA ILE A 25 -3.51 -1.95 2.34
C ILE A 25 -4.14 -1.98 3.73
N PHE A 26 -3.35 -1.81 4.79
CA PHE A 26 -3.88 -1.83 6.15
C PHE A 26 -4.95 -0.76 6.40
N ARG A 27 -4.82 0.41 5.76
CA ARG A 27 -5.78 1.51 5.88
C ARG A 27 -6.98 1.40 4.93
N GLY A 28 -6.98 0.41 4.03
CA GLY A 28 -8.02 0.23 3.01
C GLY A 28 -8.11 1.44 2.07
N ARG A 29 -6.97 2.00 1.67
CA ARG A 29 -6.88 3.18 0.80
C ARG A 29 -6.07 2.87 -0.46
N THR A 30 -6.40 3.52 -1.55
CA THR A 30 -5.56 3.54 -2.76
C THR A 30 -4.50 4.65 -2.68
N THR A 31 -3.47 4.59 -3.54
CA THR A 31 -2.45 5.64 -3.63
C THR A 31 -3.06 7.01 -3.93
N ASN A 32 -4.00 7.07 -4.87
CA ASN A 32 -4.69 8.31 -5.23
C ASN A 32 -5.41 8.91 -4.02
N GLU A 33 -6.10 8.10 -3.23
CA GLU A 33 -6.83 8.56 -2.05
C GLU A 33 -5.90 9.05 -0.93
N GLN A 34 -4.69 8.49 -0.82
CA GLN A 34 -3.67 8.96 0.10
C GLN A 34 -3.04 10.27 -0.38
N VAL A 35 -2.63 10.34 -1.64
CA VAL A 35 -1.95 11.53 -2.22
C VAL A 35 -2.89 12.73 -2.29
N THR A 36 -4.16 12.50 -2.62
CA THR A 36 -5.17 13.58 -2.65
C THR A 36 -5.77 13.88 -1.27
N GLY A 37 -5.42 13.09 -0.24
CA GLY A 37 -5.92 13.30 1.11
C GLY A 37 -7.43 13.10 1.27
N LYS A 38 -8.07 12.32 0.38
CA LYS A 38 -9.54 12.12 0.32
C LYS A 38 -10.18 11.76 1.67
N PHE A 39 -9.42 11.10 2.55
CA PHE A 39 -9.87 10.67 3.87
C PHE A 39 -9.01 11.22 5.02
N ASN A 40 -8.34 12.37 4.85
CA ASN A 40 -7.51 12.95 5.93
C ASN A 40 -8.35 13.57 7.06
N GLY A 41 -9.57 14.00 6.78
CA GLY A 41 -10.48 14.61 7.77
C GLY A 41 -11.69 13.77 8.15
N GLY A 42 -11.78 12.50 7.72
CA GLY A 42 -13.02 11.74 7.86
C GLY A 42 -12.89 10.23 7.82
N TYR A 43 -14.02 9.57 8.06
CA TYR A 43 -14.16 8.12 8.04
C TYR A 43 -13.96 7.56 6.62
N ASN A 44 -13.21 6.46 6.51
CA ASN A 44 -13.05 5.73 5.26
C ASN A 44 -14.09 4.59 5.21
N PRO A 45 -15.17 4.69 4.41
CA PRO A 45 -16.20 3.65 4.35
C PRO A 45 -15.71 2.33 3.74
N PHE A 46 -14.57 2.36 3.05
CA PHE A 46 -13.97 1.17 2.44
C PHE A 46 -13.05 0.41 3.41
N SER A 47 -12.68 1.02 4.54
CA SER A 47 -11.85 0.33 5.54
C SER A 47 -12.67 -0.66 6.34
N ARG A 48 -12.16 -1.88 6.46
CA ARG A 48 -12.76 -3.01 7.17
C ARG A 48 -12.01 -3.37 8.45
N GLY A 49 -11.02 -2.56 8.83
CA GLY A 49 -10.03 -2.84 9.86
C GLY A 49 -8.71 -3.37 9.28
N CYS A 50 -7.61 -3.16 10.01
CA CYS A 50 -6.23 -3.41 9.54
C CYS A 50 -6.03 -4.81 8.93
N MET A 51 -6.23 -5.86 9.73
CA MET A 51 -6.02 -7.25 9.28
C MET A 51 -7.06 -7.66 8.21
N ARG A 52 -8.32 -7.23 8.37
CA ARG A 52 -9.39 -7.60 7.44
C ARG A 52 -9.21 -6.95 6.07
N ASN A 53 -8.63 -5.76 6.00
CA ASN A 53 -8.22 -5.14 4.74
C ASN A 53 -7.12 -5.95 4.06
N CYS A 54 -6.10 -6.39 4.81
CA CYS A 54 -5.03 -7.23 4.27
C CYS A 54 -5.58 -8.55 3.69
N CYS A 55 -6.39 -9.27 4.47
CA CYS A 55 -7.04 -10.50 3.99
C CYS A 55 -7.96 -10.22 2.79
N TYR A 56 -8.70 -9.12 2.79
CA TYR A 56 -9.57 -8.77 1.68
C TYR A 56 -8.80 -8.40 0.40
N THR A 57 -7.65 -7.76 0.52
CA THR A 57 -6.79 -7.46 -0.65
C THR A 57 -6.20 -8.74 -1.26
N HIS A 58 -5.84 -9.73 -0.45
CA HIS A 58 -5.23 -10.97 -0.93
C HIS A 58 -6.24 -12.04 -1.37
N PHE A 59 -7.35 -12.17 -0.65
CA PHE A 59 -8.33 -13.27 -0.81
C PHE A 59 -9.73 -12.78 -1.18
N GLY A 60 -9.92 -11.47 -1.33
CA GLY A 60 -11.20 -10.91 -1.75
C GLY A 60 -11.49 -11.12 -3.23
N PRO A 61 -12.72 -10.80 -3.67
CA PRO A 61 -13.10 -10.84 -5.08
C PRO A 61 -12.20 -9.89 -5.89
N ARG A 62 -11.68 -10.38 -7.02
CA ARG A 62 -10.84 -9.58 -7.94
C ARG A 62 -11.64 -8.61 -8.82
N TYR A 63 -12.94 -8.83 -8.93
CA TYR A 63 -13.87 -8.06 -9.76
C TYR A 63 -15.14 -7.78 -8.93
N PRO A 64 -15.87 -6.71 -9.23
CA PRO A 64 -17.24 -6.54 -8.72
C PRO A 64 -18.14 -7.71 -9.12
#